data_AF-A0A2D1BXQ9-F1
#
_entry.id   AF-A0A2D1BXQ9-F1
#
_cell.length_a   1.000
_cell.length_b   1.000
_cell.length_c   1.000
_cell.angle_alpha   90.00
_cell.angle_beta   90.00
_cell.angle_gamma   90.00
#
_symmetry.space_group_name_H-M   'P 1'
#
loop_
_entity.id
_entity.type
_entity.pdbx_description
1 polymer ?
#
loop_
_entity_poly.entity_id
_entity_poly.type
_entity_poly.pdbx_seq_one_letter_code
_entity_poly.pdbx_strand_id
1 'polypeptide(L)'
;MAGQPLKRIRSIKIRVSDAELERLREICPKAQLAEWMREQCLGVVQPQRRTPAPTVDPALLRQLAGMGNNLNQIARRVNSGEWGPLDRLRIIAELSAIGRELEELHHDHQIP
;
A
#
# COMPACT_ATOMS: atom_id res chain seq x y z
N MET A 1 -17.94 2.63 8.83
CA MET A 1 -18.64 1.53 8.13
C MET A 1 -18.63 1.84 6.64
N ALA A 2 -17.77 1.19 5.86
CA ALA A 2 -17.71 1.42 4.42
C ALA A 2 -18.96 0.82 3.77
N GLY A 3 -19.89 1.66 3.34
CA GLY A 3 -21.12 1.21 2.67
C GLY A 3 -20.76 0.38 1.44
N GLN A 4 -21.33 -0.82 1.34
CA GLN A 4 -21.21 -1.65 0.14
C GLN A 4 -21.64 -0.83 -1.09
N PRO A 5 -20.90 -0.92 -2.22
CA PRO A 5 -21.31 -0.24 -3.44
C PRO A 5 -22.66 -0.79 -3.89
N LEU A 6 -23.70 0.05 -3.83
CA LEU A 6 -25.06 -0.30 -4.27
C LEU A 6 -25.02 -0.87 -5.69
N LYS A 7 -25.52 -2.09 -5.85
CA LYS A 7 -25.53 -2.81 -7.14
C LYS A 7 -26.42 -2.04 -8.13
N ARG A 8 -25.82 -1.58 -9.23
CA ARG A 8 -26.52 -0.85 -10.30
C ARG A 8 -27.29 -1.85 -11.15
N ILE A 9 -28.62 -1.83 -11.06
CA ILE A 9 -29.52 -2.82 -11.71
C ILE A 9 -30.20 -2.32 -12.99
N ARG A 10 -30.11 -1.02 -13.30
CA ARG A 10 -30.75 -0.40 -14.48
C ARG A 10 -29.72 0.05 -15.51
N SER A 11 -30.06 -0.07 -16.79
CA SER A 11 -29.24 0.35 -17.93
C SER A 11 -29.89 1.50 -18.71
N ILE A 12 -29.10 2.48 -19.13
CA ILE A 12 -29.54 3.56 -20.03
C ILE A 12 -28.93 3.27 -21.42
N LYS A 13 -29.78 3.17 -22.45
CA LYS A 13 -29.33 3.00 -23.85
C LYS A 13 -29.52 4.34 -24.56
N ILE A 14 -28.43 4.87 -25.11
CA ILE A 14 -28.44 6.06 -25.96
C ILE A 14 -28.11 5.67 -27.39
N ARG A 15 -28.79 6.28 -28.36
CA ARG A 15 -28.41 6.19 -29.77
C ARG A 15 -27.52 7.38 -30.07
N VAL A 16 -26.40 7.14 -30.72
CA VAL A 16 -25.41 8.14 -31.13
C VAL A 16 -24.98 7.82 -32.56
N SER A 17 -24.58 8.85 -33.29
CA SER A 17 -23.84 8.74 -34.54
C SER A 17 -22.39 8.31 -34.29
N ASP A 18 -21.69 7.88 -35.34
CA ASP A 18 -20.29 7.44 -35.23
C ASP A 18 -19.37 8.58 -34.76
N ALA A 19 -19.60 9.79 -35.27
CA ALA A 19 -18.84 10.99 -34.87
C ALA A 19 -19.05 11.33 -33.38
N GLU A 20 -20.27 11.18 -32.86
CA GLU A 20 -20.55 11.40 -31.44
C GLU A 20 -19.88 10.33 -30.57
N LEU A 21 -19.85 9.08 -31.02
CA LEU A 21 -19.18 8.00 -30.29
C LEU A 21 -17.66 8.19 -30.24
N GLU A 22 -17.04 8.60 -31.35
CA GLU A 22 -15.61 8.95 -31.40
C GLU A 22 -15.32 10.12 -30.48
N ARG A 23 -16.13 11.18 -30.56
CA ARG A 23 -15.95 12.34 -29.70
C ARG A 23 -16.04 11.98 -28.22
N LEU A 24 -16.99 11.12 -27.84
CA LEU A 24 -17.12 10.61 -26.47
C LEU A 24 -15.89 9.81 -26.01
N ARG A 25 -15.24 9.07 -26.92
CA ARG A 25 -14.02 8.32 -26.62
C ARG A 25 -12.81 9.25 -26.46
N GLU A 26 -12.68 10.27 -27.30
CA GLU A 26 -11.60 11.26 -27.22
C GLU A 26 -11.62 12.04 -25.91
N ILE A 27 -12.79 12.49 -25.48
CA ILE A 27 -12.93 13.28 -24.26
C ILE A 27 -12.91 12.44 -22.99
N CYS A 28 -12.94 11.11 -23.09
CA CYS A 28 -12.90 10.20 -21.95
C CYS A 28 -11.46 9.95 -21.52
N PRO A 29 -10.98 10.52 -20.39
CA PRO A 29 -9.62 10.32 -19.89
C PRO A 29 -9.46 8.98 -19.16
N LYS A 30 -10.52 8.17 -19.07
CA LYS A 30 -10.57 6.91 -18.33
C LYS A 30 -10.66 5.72 -19.27
N ALA A 31 -10.18 4.57 -18.79
CA ALA A 31 -10.29 3.30 -19.51
C ALA A 31 -11.74 2.86 -19.76
N GLN A 32 -12.70 3.36 -18.97
CA GLN A 32 -14.12 2.99 -19.10
C GLN A 32 -15.00 4.24 -19.27
N LEU A 33 -15.63 4.36 -20.44
CA LEU A 33 -16.56 5.46 -20.75
C LEU A 33 -17.70 5.58 -19.72
N ALA A 34 -18.23 4.46 -19.25
CA ALA A 34 -19.30 4.45 -18.25
C ALA A 34 -18.85 5.00 -16.87
N GLU A 35 -17.56 4.94 -16.54
CA GLU A 35 -17.03 5.53 -15.32
C GLU A 35 -17.00 7.05 -15.45
N TRP A 36 -16.45 7.54 -16.56
CA TRP A 36 -16.37 8.96 -16.87
C TRP A 36 -17.75 9.60 -17.04
N MET A 37 -18.69 8.96 -17.75
CA MET A 37 -20.06 9.49 -17.90
C MET A 37 -20.78 9.64 -16.56
N ARG A 38 -20.52 8.80 -15.56
CA ARG A 38 -21.12 8.97 -14.23
C ARG A 38 -20.53 10.15 -13.48
N GLU A 39 -19.23 10.37 -13.61
CA GLU A 39 -18.57 11.55 -13.05
C GLU A 39 -19.11 12.82 -13.67
N GLN A 40 -19.21 12.88 -15.01
CA GLN A 40 -19.68 14.06 -15.73
C GLN A 40 -21.19 14.30 -15.57
N CYS A 41 -22.03 13.27 -15.68
CA CYS A 41 -23.49 13.45 -15.65
C CYS A 41 -24.09 13.47 -14.25
N LEU A 42 -23.45 12.86 -13.25
CA LEU A 42 -24.01 12.75 -11.89
C LEU A 42 -23.14 13.44 -10.82
N GLY A 43 -21.97 14.00 -11.18
CA GLY A 43 -21.04 14.61 -10.23
C GLY A 43 -20.42 13.62 -9.23
N VAL A 44 -20.57 12.31 -9.47
CA VAL A 44 -20.09 11.27 -8.55
C VAL A 44 -18.64 10.95 -8.87
N VAL A 45 -17.70 11.55 -8.14
CA VAL A 45 -16.29 11.12 -8.15
C VAL A 45 -16.24 9.70 -7.59
N GLN A 46 -15.92 8.72 -8.45
CA GLN A 46 -15.81 7.35 -7.96
C GLN A 46 -14.51 7.22 -7.16
N PRO A 47 -14.53 6.57 -5.99
CA PRO A 47 -13.32 6.33 -5.24
C PRO A 47 -12.39 5.51 -6.13
N GLN A 48 -11.16 6.01 -6.34
CA GLN A 48 -10.12 5.26 -7.03
C GLN A 48 -10.09 3.85 -6.45
N ARG A 49 -10.21 2.83 -7.30
CA ARG A 49 -9.96 1.46 -6.89
C ARG A 49 -8.58 1.47 -6.25
N ARG A 50 -8.54 1.26 -4.92
CA ARG A 50 -7.27 1.04 -4.23
C ARG A 50 -6.66 -0.17 -4.90
N THR A 51 -5.58 0.05 -5.64
CA THR A 51 -4.74 -1.04 -6.11
C THR A 51 -4.40 -1.85 -4.86
N PRO A 52 -4.74 -3.15 -4.80
CA PRO A 52 -4.29 -3.98 -3.70
C PRO A 52 -2.79 -3.80 -3.56
N ALA A 53 -2.32 -3.60 -2.33
CA ALA A 53 -0.89 -3.57 -2.10
C ALA A 53 -0.26 -4.83 -2.71
N PRO A 54 0.93 -4.73 -3.32
CA PRO A 54 1.60 -5.88 -3.89
C PRO A 54 1.63 -7.01 -2.85
N THR A 55 1.39 -8.24 -3.29
CA THR A 55 1.42 -9.40 -2.40
C THR A 55 2.87 -9.64 -2.02
N VAL A 56 3.24 -9.22 -0.80
CA VAL A 56 4.56 -9.43 -0.21
C VAL A 56 4.55 -10.75 0.57
N ASP A 57 5.65 -11.49 0.53
CA ASP A 57 5.81 -12.72 1.30
C ASP A 57 5.55 -12.46 2.81
N PRO A 58 4.60 -13.19 3.44
CA PRO A 58 4.35 -13.08 4.87
C PRO A 58 5.58 -13.34 5.75
N ALA A 59 6.56 -14.13 5.31
CA ALA A 59 7.82 -14.36 6.02
C ALA A 59 8.66 -13.08 6.10
N LEU A 60 8.83 -12.40 4.96
CA LEU A 60 9.53 -11.12 4.86
C LEU A 60 8.89 -10.04 5.75
N LEU A 61 7.56 -9.99 5.78
CA LEU A 61 6.83 -9.05 6.65
C LEU A 61 7.07 -9.33 8.14
N ARG A 62 7.17 -10.61 8.54
CA ARG A 62 7.47 -10.99 9.92
C ARG A 62 8.89 -10.61 10.33
N GLN A 63 9.88 -10.85 9.46
CA GLN A 63 11.27 -10.47 9.72
C GLN A 63 11.41 -8.94 9.81
N LEU A 64 10.80 -8.18 8.89
CA LEU A 64 10.82 -6.72 8.94
C LEU A 64 10.16 -6.16 10.21
N ALA A 65 9.05 -6.77 10.66
CA ALA A 65 8.42 -6.41 11.92
C ALA A 65 9.31 -6.71 13.14
N GLY A 66 10.05 -7.83 13.11
CA GLY A 66 11.06 -8.18 14.11
C GLY A 66 12.14 -7.11 14.24
N MET A 67 12.72 -6.70 13.11
CA MET A 67 13.73 -5.63 13.05
C MET A 67 13.18 -4.31 13.60
N GLY A 68 11.95 -3.94 13.22
CA GLY A 68 11.28 -2.74 13.73
C GLY A 68 11.08 -2.77 15.25
N ASN A 69 10.78 -3.95 15.81
CA ASN A 69 10.68 -4.12 17.26
C ASN A 69 12.03 -3.95 17.96
N ASN A 70 13.11 -4.52 17.40
CA ASN A 70 14.46 -4.37 17.93
C ASN A 70 14.90 -2.89 17.92
N LEU A 71 14.67 -2.17 16.82
CA LEU A 71 14.93 -0.73 16.73
C LEU A 71 14.12 0.09 17.75
N ASN A 72 12.85 -0.25 17.94
CA ASN A 72 12.01 0.43 18.92
C ASN A 72 12.46 0.16 20.38
N GLN A 73 12.97 -1.03 20.68
CA GLN A 73 13.57 -1.35 21.98
C GLN A 73 14.83 -0.51 22.22
N ILE A 74 15.71 -0.40 21.22
CA ILE A 74 16.88 0.48 21.27
C ILE A 74 16.44 1.92 21.51
N ALA A 75 15.50 2.43 20.71
CA ALA A 75 15.02 3.81 20.84
C ALA A 75 14.45 4.11 22.24
N ARG A 76 13.67 3.19 22.82
CA ARG A 76 13.16 3.33 24.19
C ARG A 76 14.27 3.37 25.23
N ARG A 77 15.29 2.51 25.11
CA ARG A 77 16.46 2.48 25.99
C ARG A 77 17.32 3.74 25.85
N VAL A 78 17.46 4.26 24.64
CA VAL A 78 18.16 5.51 24.37
C VAL A 78 17.43 6.69 25.02
N ASN A 79 16.10 6.72 24.89
CA ASN A 79 15.25 7.80 25.37
C ASN A 79 15.03 7.81 26.89
N SER A 80 15.34 6.71 27.61
CA SER A 80 15.15 6.66 29.07
C SER A 80 16.18 7.48 29.87
N GLY A 81 17.21 8.03 29.23
CA GLY A 81 18.13 9.01 29.85
C GLY A 81 19.11 8.47 30.90
N GLU A 82 18.85 7.28 31.47
CA GLU A 82 19.77 6.55 32.36
C GLU A 82 20.54 5.48 31.57
N TRP A 83 21.86 5.63 31.47
CA TRP A 83 22.72 4.77 30.65
C TRP A 83 23.83 4.15 31.50
N GLY A 84 23.61 2.93 31.97
CA GLY A 84 24.64 2.13 32.59
C GLY A 84 25.54 1.42 31.57
N PRO A 85 26.69 0.87 31.99
CA PRO A 85 27.49 -0.03 31.17
C PRO A 85 26.70 -1.22 30.60
N LEU A 86 25.70 -1.70 31.36
CA LEU A 86 24.82 -2.80 30.96
C LEU A 86 23.88 -2.40 29.78
N ASP A 87 23.39 -1.16 29.77
CA ASP A 87 22.51 -0.68 28.70
C ASP A 87 23.27 -0.56 27.37
N ARG A 88 24.54 -0.16 27.40
CA ARG A 88 25.40 -0.14 26.21
C ARG A 88 25.59 -1.53 25.63
N LEU A 89 25.86 -2.52 26.49
CA LEU A 89 26.00 -3.92 26.05
C LEU A 89 24.70 -4.43 25.41
N ARG A 90 23.56 -4.08 26.00
CA ARG A 90 22.24 -4.44 25.46
C ARG A 90 22.01 -3.80 24.09
N ILE A 91 22.29 -2.50 23.93
CA ILE A 91 22.15 -1.81 22.64
C ILE A 91 23.06 -2.43 21.57
N ILE A 92 24.32 -2.75 21.90
CA ILE A 92 25.25 -3.42 20.97
C ILE A 92 24.73 -4.80 20.56
N ALA A 93 24.16 -5.55 21.51
CA ALA A 93 23.58 -6.86 21.24
C ALA A 93 22.36 -6.77 20.29
N GLU A 94 21.45 -5.82 20.53
CA GLU A 94 20.28 -5.59 19.67
C GLU A 94 20.68 -5.11 18.27
N LEU A 95 21.69 -4.24 18.15
CA LEU A 95 22.23 -3.81 16.85
C LEU A 95 22.87 -4.99 16.09
N SER A 96 23.57 -5.86 16.80
CA SER A 96 24.15 -7.07 16.22
C SER A 96 23.07 -8.08 15.78
N ALA A 97 21.95 -8.16 16.52
CA ALA A 97 20.81 -8.98 16.13
C ALA A 97 20.15 -8.46 14.84
N ILE A 98 19.89 -7.14 14.76
CA ILE A 98 19.38 -6.50 13.53
C ILE A 98 20.32 -6.76 12.35
N GLY A 99 21.64 -6.65 12.55
CA GLY A 99 22.64 -6.93 11.50
C GLY A 99 22.53 -8.35 10.94
N ARG A 100 22.42 -9.36 11.80
CA ARG A 100 22.25 -10.76 11.38
C ARG A 100 20.93 -10.99 10.64
N GLU A 101 19.84 -10.46 11.18
CA GLU A 101 18.53 -10.58 10.53
C GLU A 101 18.53 -9.91 9.13
N LEU A 102 19.27 -8.81 8.96
CA LEU A 102 19.42 -8.14 7.66
C LEU A 102 20.28 -8.96 6.68
N GLU A 103 21.34 -9.62 7.15
CA GLU A 103 22.14 -10.53 6.33
C GLU A 103 21.33 -11.73 5.86
N GLU A 104 20.51 -12.32 6.74
CA GLU A 104 19.59 -13.41 6.40
C GLU A 104 18.54 -12.96 5.37
N LEU A 105 17.88 -11.82 5.60
CA LEU A 105 16.93 -11.25 4.65
C LEU A 105 17.55 -10.99 3.27
N HIS A 106 18.78 -10.49 3.24
CA HIS A 106 19.48 -10.26 2.00
C HIS A 106 19.82 -11.58 1.28
N HIS A 107 20.28 -12.60 2.01
CA HIS A 107 20.60 -13.90 1.44
C HIS A 107 19.37 -14.61 0.85
N ASP A 108 18.25 -14.61 1.57
CA ASP A 108 17.01 -15.28 1.18
C ASP A 108 16.33 -14.62 -0.05
N HIS A 109 16.67 -13.36 -0.33
CA HIS A 109 16.05 -12.57 -1.40
C HIS A 109 17.07 -12.01 -2.41
N GLN A 110 18.27 -12.57 -2.48
CA GLN A 110 19.18 -12.33 -3.60
C GLN A 110 18.55 -12.90 -4.88
N ILE A 111 18.07 -12.00 -5.75
CA ILE A 111 17.69 -12.33 -7.11
C ILE A 111 19.00 -12.52 -7.91
N PRO A 112 19.22 -13.66 -8.58
CA PRO A 112 20.40 -13.87 -9.42
C PRO A 112 20.45 -12.92 -10.63
#